data_AF-R8BG66-F1
#
_entry.id   AF-R8BG66-F1
#
_cell.length_a   1.000
_cell.length_b   1.000
_cell.length_c   1.000
_cell.angle_alpha   90.00
_cell.angle_beta   90.00
_cell.angle_gamma   90.00
#
_symmetry.space_group_name_H-M   'P 1'
#
loop_
_entity.id
_entity.type
_entity.pdbx_description
1 polymer ?
#
loop_
_entity_poly.entity_id
_entity_poly.type
_entity_poly.pdbx_seq_one_letter_code
_entity_poly.pdbx_strand_id
1 'polypeptide(L)'
;MTSCFNVPINLSRLENDRLKLVPLKDNLEEWGAAWVEDGIRNSKTYDWLTYGPFASGAEYVLWYNDNCRNDTSTLLLAILLKAGTVTRRDPVTGETASAEIADGTFAGLCGIVSQPERATMDMGQLLVSSFQRTFEDWG
;
A
#
# COMPACT_ATOMS: atom_id res chain seq x y z
N MET A 1 13.16 -10.74 -9.48
CA MET A 1 14.16 -9.87 -8.83
C MET A 1 14.31 -10.31 -7.38
N THR A 2 15.54 -10.47 -6.89
CA THR A 2 15.82 -10.74 -5.47
C THR A 2 15.65 -9.46 -4.66
N SER A 3 14.92 -9.54 -3.55
CA SER A 3 14.78 -8.45 -2.58
C SER A 3 16.09 -8.30 -1.79
N CYS A 4 16.42 -7.08 -1.34
CA CYS A 4 17.47 -6.84 -0.34
C CYS A 4 16.99 -7.14 1.09
N PHE A 5 15.72 -7.56 1.23
CA PHE A 5 15.12 -7.97 2.49
C PHE A 5 15.83 -9.20 3.07
N ASN A 6 16.17 -9.15 4.35
CA ASN A 6 17.06 -10.07 5.04
C ASN A 6 16.44 -11.46 5.33
N VAL A 7 15.14 -11.64 5.12
CA VAL A 7 14.47 -12.95 5.25
C VAL A 7 13.99 -13.46 3.88
N PRO A 8 14.22 -14.75 3.56
CA PRO A 8 13.71 -15.33 2.31
C PRO A 8 12.18 -15.37 2.30
N ILE A 9 11.57 -14.43 1.58
CA ILE A 9 10.14 -14.41 1.26
C ILE A 9 9.94 -14.78 -0.20
N ASN A 10 9.06 -15.75 -0.47
CA ASN A 10 8.64 -16.05 -1.82
C ASN A 10 7.47 -15.14 -2.23
N LEU A 11 7.81 -14.00 -2.85
CA LEU A 11 6.84 -12.99 -3.28
C LEU A 11 5.86 -13.48 -4.34
N SER A 12 6.22 -14.50 -5.14
CA SER A 12 5.30 -15.09 -6.14
C SER A 12 4.08 -15.77 -5.52
N ARG A 13 4.08 -15.97 -4.20
CA ARG A 13 2.97 -16.59 -3.46
C ARG A 13 2.12 -15.58 -2.68
N LEU A 14 2.48 -14.29 -2.70
CA LEU A 14 1.71 -13.25 -2.01
C LEU A 14 0.55 -12.78 -2.88
N GLU A 15 -0.31 -13.71 -3.29
CA GLU A 15 -1.49 -13.42 -4.07
C GLU A 15 -2.64 -14.37 -3.72
N ASN A 16 -3.86 -13.92 -3.98
CA ASN A 16 -5.08 -14.72 -3.91
C ASN A 16 -6.00 -14.34 -5.07
N ASP A 17 -7.26 -14.78 -5.04
CA ASP A 17 -8.22 -14.52 -6.13
C ASP A 17 -8.55 -13.03 -6.34
N ARG A 18 -8.28 -12.18 -5.36
CA ARG A 18 -8.71 -10.77 -5.35
C ARG A 18 -7.58 -9.77 -5.45
N LEU A 19 -6.39 -10.13 -4.98
CA LEU A 19 -5.25 -9.22 -4.96
C LEU A 19 -3.92 -9.96 -5.05
N LYS A 20 -2.88 -9.21 -5.37
CA LYS A 20 -1.48 -9.61 -5.26
C LYS A 20 -0.67 -8.51 -4.58
N LEU A 21 0.34 -8.90 -3.83
CA LEU A 21 1.32 -8.01 -3.23
C LEU A 21 2.63 -8.15 -4.02
N VAL A 22 3.18 -7.01 -4.44
CA VAL A 22 4.44 -6.97 -5.19
C VAL A 22 5.37 -5.93 -4.57
N PRO A 23 6.69 -6.07 -4.68
CA PRO A 23 7.62 -5.04 -4.23
C PRO A 23 7.26 -3.67 -4.79
N LEU A 24 7.08 -2.68 -3.92
CA LEU A 24 6.78 -1.30 -4.34
C LEU A 24 7.81 -0.77 -5.33
N LYS A 25 9.08 -1.17 -5.16
CA LYS A 25 10.20 -0.79 -6.03
C LYS A 25 10.01 -1.19 -7.50
N ASP A 26 9.17 -2.17 -7.81
CA ASP A 26 8.99 -2.68 -9.17
C ASP A 26 8.29 -1.64 -10.07
N ASN A 27 7.53 -0.71 -9.49
CA ASN A 27 6.95 0.43 -10.20
C ASN A 27 6.79 1.66 -9.26
N LEU A 28 7.91 2.02 -8.60
CA LEU A 28 7.94 3.01 -7.53
C LEU A 28 7.41 4.38 -7.95
N GLU A 29 7.69 4.81 -9.18
CA GLU A 29 7.30 6.13 -9.67
C GLU A 29 5.78 6.24 -9.82
N GLU A 30 5.15 5.26 -10.48
CA GLU A 30 3.70 5.25 -10.71
C GLU A 30 2.93 5.07 -9.41
N TRP A 31 3.28 4.04 -8.62
CA TRP A 31 2.57 3.74 -7.38
C TRP A 31 2.86 4.75 -6.27
N GLY A 32 4.07 5.32 -6.24
CA GLY A 32 4.41 6.43 -5.36
C GLY A 32 3.61 7.69 -5.69
N ALA A 33 3.45 8.03 -6.97
CA ALA A 33 2.60 9.14 -7.39
C ALA A 33 1.12 8.89 -7.01
N ALA A 34 0.58 7.71 -7.33
CA ALA A 34 -0.80 7.35 -6.99
C ALA A 34 -1.05 7.40 -5.47
N TRP A 35 -0.08 6.94 -4.66
CA TRP A 35 -0.12 7.04 -3.21
C TRP A 35 -0.18 8.50 -2.73
N VAL A 36 0.71 9.37 -3.23
CA VAL A 36 0.74 10.77 -2.81
C VAL A 36 -0.52 11.52 -3.24
N GLU A 37 -0.99 11.31 -4.47
CA GLU A 37 -2.25 11.88 -4.95
C GLU A 37 -3.42 11.51 -4.07
N ASP A 38 -3.45 10.27 -3.59
CA ASP A 38 -4.48 9.83 -2.68
C ASP A 38 -4.34 10.43 -1.29
N GLY A 39 -3.13 10.48 -0.74
CA GLY A 39 -2.85 11.17 0.51
C GLY A 39 -3.19 12.66 0.46
N ILE A 40 -3.10 13.32 -0.70
CA ILE A 40 -3.56 14.71 -0.88
C ILE A 40 -5.09 14.81 -0.81
N ARG A 41 -5.83 13.86 -1.42
CA ARG A 41 -7.29 13.81 -1.32
C ARG A 41 -7.76 13.48 0.10
N ASN A 42 -7.01 12.63 0.79
CA ASN A 42 -7.33 12.10 2.12
C ASN A 42 -6.22 12.47 3.12
N SER A 43 -6.02 13.78 3.35
CA SER A 43 -4.87 14.30 4.12
C SER A 43 -4.76 13.79 5.56
N LYS A 44 -5.89 13.44 6.19
CA LYS A 44 -5.93 12.79 7.52
C LYS A 44 -5.16 11.47 7.58
N THR A 45 -4.90 10.83 6.43
CA THR A 45 -4.06 9.62 6.37
C THR A 45 -2.69 9.84 6.99
N TYR A 46 -2.12 11.05 6.84
CA TYR A 46 -0.80 11.38 7.39
C TYR A 46 -0.80 11.57 8.91
N ASP A 47 -1.96 11.75 9.56
CA ASP A 47 -2.05 11.85 11.02
C ASP A 47 -1.62 10.54 11.70
N TRP A 48 -1.66 9.42 10.97
CA TRP A 48 -1.31 8.08 11.42
C TRP A 48 0.10 7.64 10.98
N LEU A 49 0.83 8.51 10.27
CA LEU A 49 2.13 8.20 9.69
C LEU A 49 3.23 9.06 10.32
N THR A 50 4.42 8.47 10.44
CA THR A 50 5.61 9.16 10.94
C THR A 50 6.41 9.86 9.83
N TYR A 51 5.86 9.90 8.62
CA TYR A 51 6.49 10.44 7.42
C TYR A 51 5.45 11.15 6.55
N GLY A 52 5.94 11.95 5.61
CA GLY A 52 5.09 12.87 4.84
C GLY A 52 4.54 14.00 5.72
N PRO A 53 3.50 14.71 5.25
CA PRO A 53 2.93 14.62 3.92
C PRO A 53 3.96 14.96 2.83
N PHE A 54 3.78 14.39 1.63
CA PHE A 54 4.61 14.71 0.47
C PHE A 54 3.84 15.60 -0.50
N ALA A 55 4.52 16.56 -1.11
CA ALA A 55 3.91 17.46 -2.10
C ALA A 55 3.77 16.80 -3.48
N SER A 56 4.55 15.75 -3.77
CA SER A 56 4.51 15.04 -5.06
C SER A 56 5.03 13.61 -4.97
N GLY A 57 4.70 12.79 -5.97
CA GLY A 57 5.28 11.44 -6.11
C GLY A 57 6.81 11.45 -6.18
N ALA A 58 7.41 12.47 -6.80
CA ALA A 58 8.87 12.59 -6.87
C ALA A 58 9.51 12.78 -5.48
N GLU A 59 8.87 13.53 -4.59
CA GLU A 59 9.33 13.69 -3.21
C GLU A 59 9.22 12.38 -2.42
N TYR A 60 8.13 11.63 -2.61
CA TYR A 60 7.99 10.29 -2.05
C TYR A 60 9.08 9.33 -2.54
N VAL A 61 9.41 9.37 -3.83
CA VAL A 61 10.49 8.56 -4.42
C VAL A 61 11.85 8.89 -3.78
N LEU A 62 12.14 10.17 -3.56
CA LEU A 62 13.36 10.60 -2.86
C LEU A 62 13.38 10.05 -1.43
N TRP A 63 12.30 10.23 -0.67
CA TRP A 63 12.19 9.67 0.68
C TRP A 63 12.38 8.15 0.70
N TYR A 64 11.75 7.42 -0.22
CA TYR A 64 11.89 5.97 -0.33
C TYR A 64 13.35 5.57 -0.59
N ASN A 65 14.03 6.29 -1.48
CA ASN A 65 15.43 6.00 -1.80
C ASN A 65 16.35 6.22 -0.61
N ASP A 66 16.11 7.27 0.18
CA ASP A 66 16.94 7.63 1.32
C ASP A 66 16.67 6.73 2.55
N ASN A 67 15.42 6.29 2.74
CA ASN A 67 15.00 5.63 3.98
C ASN A 67 14.70 4.13 3.83
N CYS A 68 14.30 3.67 2.64
CA CYS A 68 13.80 2.29 2.47
C CYS A 68 14.63 1.46 1.50
N ARG A 69 15.19 2.04 0.42
CA ARG A 69 15.83 1.27 -0.67
C ARG A 69 16.95 0.34 -0.20
N ASN A 70 17.74 0.79 0.77
CA ASN A 70 18.85 0.03 1.33
C ASN A 70 18.54 -0.57 2.70
N ASP A 71 17.33 -0.38 3.22
CA ASP A 71 16.91 -1.03 4.45
C ASP A 71 16.63 -2.51 4.18
N THR A 72 17.46 -3.37 4.78
CA THR A 72 17.30 -4.82 4.64
C THR A 72 16.21 -5.38 5.56
N SER A 73 15.74 -4.59 6.51
CA SER A 73 14.76 -5.00 7.53
C SER A 73 13.34 -4.55 7.21
N THR A 74 13.15 -3.72 6.18
CA THR A 74 11.83 -3.25 5.73
C THR A 74 11.60 -3.63 4.28
N LEU A 75 10.43 -4.18 3.99
CA LEU A 75 9.95 -4.42 2.63
C LEU A 75 8.60 -3.74 2.44
N LEU A 76 8.58 -2.69 1.62
CA LEU A 76 7.34 -2.07 1.17
C LEU A 76 6.78 -2.78 -0.06
N LEU A 77 5.48 -3.03 -0.04
CA LEU A 77 4.73 -3.75 -1.04
C LEU A 77 3.57 -2.88 -1.55
N ALA A 78 3.35 -2.89 -2.86
CA ALA A 78 2.13 -2.38 -3.46
C ALA A 78 1.03 -3.45 -3.39
N ILE A 79 -0.18 -3.03 -3.02
CA ILE A 79 -1.39 -3.84 -3.04
C ILE A 79 -2.07 -3.63 -4.39
N LEU A 80 -2.08 -4.66 -5.23
CA LEU A 80 -2.68 -4.62 -6.56
C LEU A 80 -3.92 -5.51 -6.59
N LEU A 81 -5.04 -4.96 -7.04
CA LEU A 81 -6.27 -5.71 -7.21
C LEU A 81 -6.24 -6.51 -8.50
N LYS A 82 -6.89 -7.67 -8.47
CA LYS A 82 -7.20 -8.45 -9.67
C LYS A 82 -8.53 -7.99 -10.27
N ALA A 83 -8.71 -8.25 -11.55
CA ALA A 83 -9.94 -7.88 -12.25
C ALA A 83 -11.19 -8.46 -11.56
N GLY A 84 -12.23 -7.65 -11.43
CA GLY A 84 -13.50 -8.07 -10.86
C GLY A 84 -14.32 -6.90 -10.33
N THR A 85 -15.43 -7.20 -9.65
CA THR A 85 -16.35 -6.19 -9.15
C THR A 85 -16.15 -5.96 -7.65
N VAL A 86 -15.97 -4.71 -7.23
CA VAL A 86 -15.99 -4.32 -5.83
C VAL A 86 -17.33 -3.67 -5.52
N THR A 87 -18.09 -4.30 -4.63
CA THR A 87 -19.35 -3.78 -4.11
C THR A 87 -19.13 -3.14 -2.74
N ARG A 88 -19.63 -1.92 -2.57
CA ARG A 88 -19.64 -1.19 -1.31
C ARG A 88 -21.05 -0.80 -0.94
N ARG A 89 -21.32 -0.90 0.36
CA ARG A 89 -22.52 -0.36 0.95
C ARG A 89 -22.14 0.92 1.67
N ASP A 90 -22.81 2.01 1.32
CA ASP A 90 -22.74 3.24 2.07
C ASP A 90 -23.25 2.97 3.51
N PRO A 91 -22.46 3.22 4.55
CA PRO A 91 -22.85 2.92 5.92
C PRO A 91 -23.94 3.87 6.45
N VAL A 92 -24.12 5.06 5.85
CA VAL A 92 -25.07 6.10 6.25
C VAL A 92 -26.40 5.93 5.53
N THR A 93 -26.37 5.78 4.20
CA THR A 93 -27.58 5.67 3.37
C THR A 93 -28.03 4.22 3.18
N GLY A 94 -27.12 3.27 3.37
CA GLY A 94 -27.37 1.85 3.11
C GLY A 94 -27.37 1.48 1.63
N GLU A 95 -27.18 2.45 0.72
CA GLU A 95 -27.13 2.24 -0.72
C GLU A 95 -25.93 1.41 -1.12
N THR A 96 -26.08 0.61 -2.17
CA THR A 96 -25.02 -0.27 -2.66
C THR A 96 -24.51 0.21 -4.00
N ALA A 97 -23.23 0.58 -4.05
CA ALA A 97 -22.53 0.93 -5.28
C ALA A 97 -21.56 -0.20 -5.65
N SER A 98 -21.49 -0.52 -6.94
CA SER A 98 -20.51 -1.49 -7.46
C SER A 98 -19.62 -0.81 -8.49
N ALA A 99 -18.32 -1.10 -8.43
CA ALA A 99 -17.32 -0.60 -9.37
C ALA A 99 -16.56 -1.78 -9.98
N GLU A 100 -16.37 -1.73 -11.29
CA GLU A 100 -15.50 -2.66 -12.01
C GLU A 100 -14.03 -2.26 -11.80
N ILE A 101 -13.21 -3.26 -11.47
CA ILE A 101 -11.79 -3.11 -11.18
C ILE A 101 -11.01 -3.77 -12.31
N ALA A 102 -10.06 -3.03 -12.88
CA ALA A 102 -9.12 -3.57 -13.85
C ALA A 102 -8.01 -4.37 -13.14
N ASP A 103 -7.48 -5.40 -13.80
CA ASP A 103 -6.33 -6.14 -13.27
C ASP A 103 -5.12 -5.21 -13.07
N GLY A 104 -4.47 -5.31 -11.92
CA GLY A 104 -3.33 -4.46 -11.57
C GLY A 104 -3.71 -3.10 -11.00
N THR A 105 -5.00 -2.83 -10.72
CA THR A 105 -5.42 -1.57 -10.09
C THR A 105 -4.70 -1.40 -8.75
N PHE A 106 -3.98 -0.29 -8.60
CA PHE A 106 -3.32 0.06 -7.34
C PHE A 106 -4.35 0.40 -6.27
N ALA A 107 -4.31 -0.31 -5.14
CA ALA A 107 -5.22 -0.11 -4.02
C ALA A 107 -4.53 0.48 -2.77
N GLY A 108 -3.21 0.57 -2.79
CA GLY A 108 -2.44 1.16 -1.71
C GLY A 108 -1.17 0.38 -1.36
N LEU A 109 -0.70 0.56 -0.13
CA LEU A 109 0.59 0.06 0.33
C LEU A 109 0.45 -0.82 1.56
N CYS A 110 1.40 -1.72 1.75
CA CYS A 110 1.67 -2.35 3.03
C CYS A 110 3.18 -2.57 3.20
N GLY A 111 3.62 -2.77 4.44
CA GLY A 111 5.00 -3.01 4.80
C GLY A 111 5.17 -4.29 5.62
N ILE A 112 6.28 -4.98 5.41
CA ILE A 112 6.77 -6.05 6.28
C ILE A 112 8.06 -5.56 6.93
N VAL A 113 8.13 -5.63 8.25
CA VAL A 113 9.33 -5.29 9.02
C VAL A 113 9.83 -6.55 9.71
N SER A 114 11.07 -6.93 9.45
CA SER A 114 11.72 -8.09 10.08
C SER A 114 12.53 -7.70 11.31
N GLN A 115 12.51 -8.56 12.31
CA GLN A 115 13.44 -8.57 13.44
C GLN A 115 14.14 -9.94 13.44
N PRO A 116 15.14 -10.15 12.54
CA PRO A 116 15.72 -11.47 12.31
C PRO A 116 16.33 -12.08 13.57
N GLU A 117 16.89 -11.26 14.46
CA GLU A 117 17.45 -11.67 15.76
C GLU A 117 16.40 -12.23 16.72
N ARG A 118 15.11 -11.96 16.48
CA ARG A 118 13.98 -12.48 17.27
C ARG A 118 13.15 -13.51 16.51
N ALA A 119 13.49 -13.79 15.26
CA ALA A 119 12.69 -14.61 14.35
C ALA A 119 11.22 -14.13 14.25
N THR A 120 11.00 -12.83 14.36
CA THR A 120 9.67 -12.21 14.24
C THR A 120 9.59 -11.29 13.03
N MET A 121 8.36 -11.08 12.56
CA MET A 121 8.03 -10.07 11.56
C MET A 121 6.73 -9.40 11.95
N ASP A 122 6.69 -8.10 11.70
CA ASP A 122 5.50 -7.29 11.85
C ASP A 122 5.01 -6.85 10.48
N MET A 123 3.69 -6.86 10.29
CA MET A 123 3.05 -6.26 9.13
C MET A 123 2.48 -4.90 9.55
N GLY A 124 2.81 -3.86 8.79
CA GLY A 124 2.41 -2.49 9.09
C GLY A 124 2.16 -1.69 7.82
N GLN A 125 2.02 -0.36 7.99
CA GLN A 125 1.77 0.58 6.89
C GLN A 125 0.62 0.15 5.97
N LEU A 126 -0.42 -0.49 6.51
CA LEU A 126 -1.58 -0.91 5.73
C LEU A 126 -2.43 0.32 5.39
N LEU A 127 -2.26 0.81 4.18
CA LEU A 127 -2.86 2.05 3.71
C LEU A 127 -3.66 1.72 2.46
N VAL A 128 -4.98 1.67 2.61
CA VAL A 128 -5.92 1.20 1.58
C VAL A 128 -7.03 2.23 1.43
N SER A 129 -6.68 3.44 1.04
CA SER A 129 -7.58 4.59 1.15
C SER A 129 -8.84 4.48 0.29
N SER A 130 -8.68 4.29 -1.02
CA SER A 130 -9.81 4.21 -1.92
C SER A 130 -10.56 2.90 -1.79
N PHE A 131 -10.12 1.89 -1.01
CA PHE A 131 -10.76 0.58 -0.83
C PHE A 131 -11.04 0.18 0.63
N GLN A 132 -10.80 1.09 1.58
CA GLN A 132 -11.10 0.86 3.00
C GLN A 132 -12.61 0.75 3.22
N ARG A 133 -12.98 -0.07 4.20
CA ARG A 133 -14.38 -0.32 4.56
C ARG A 133 -14.82 0.40 5.84
N THR A 134 -13.89 0.92 6.66
CA THR A 134 -14.20 1.13 8.09
C THR A 134 -13.53 2.32 8.80
N PHE A 135 -12.77 3.21 8.14
CA PHE A 135 -12.00 4.25 8.88
C PHE A 135 -12.25 5.71 8.51
N GLU A 136 -13.28 6.02 7.70
CA GLU A 136 -13.66 7.43 7.49
C GLU A 136 -15.02 7.71 8.13
N ASP A 137 -14.97 8.40 9.27
CA ASP A 137 -16.03 9.34 9.65
C ASP A 137 -16.04 10.44 8.59
N TRP A 138 -17.10 10.42 7.76
CA TRP A 138 -17.41 11.46 6.80
C TRP A 138 -17.94 12.68 7.55
N GLY A 139 -17.07 13.67 7.75
CA GLY A 139 -17.38 14.98 8.30
C GLY A 139 -16.66 16.07 7.54
#